data_AF-A0A7T8GWN9-F1
#
_entry.id   AF-A0A7T8GWN9-F1
#
_cell.length_a   1.000
_cell.length_b   1.000
_cell.length_c   1.000
_cell.angle_alpha   90.00
_cell.angle_beta   90.00
_cell.angle_gamma   90.00
#
_symmetry.space_group_name_H-M   'P 1'
#
loop_
_entity.id
_entity.type
_entity.pdbx_description
1 polymer ?
#
loop_
_entity_poly.entity_id
_entity_poly.type
_entity_poly.pdbx_seq_one_letter_code
_entity_poly.pdbx_strand_id
1 'polypeptide(L)'
;MTATIELNSARRRLQSALGPSTKDYFTLMKSWFRKLISKEDFDSEARRLLSSDKIHLHNEFLLAILNKCQSLANFNQSKILLSDPSQQNGRIHESRLKRGKIKRLKSNRFEHRFQSVDLSQVLPDGDTLSEIHEEEKNLRFCDQ
;
A
#
# COMPACT_ATOMS: atom_id res chain seq x y z
N MET A 1 9.34 -16.37 -2.05
CA MET A 1 10.79 -16.29 -1.71
C MET A 1 11.49 -15.14 -2.44
N THR A 2 11.19 -14.93 -3.72
CA THR A 2 11.70 -13.82 -4.58
C THR A 2 11.67 -12.43 -3.92
N ALA A 3 10.53 -12.00 -3.35
CA ALA A 3 10.41 -10.67 -2.73
C ALA A 3 11.42 -10.38 -1.60
N THR A 4 11.94 -11.42 -0.93
CA THR A 4 12.95 -11.22 0.13
C THR A 4 14.35 -11.03 -0.47
N ILE A 5 14.64 -11.74 -1.56
CA ILE A 5 15.89 -11.58 -2.31
C ILE A 5 15.94 -10.19 -2.93
N GLU A 6 14.84 -9.76 -3.57
CA GLU A 6 14.71 -8.42 -4.14
C GLU A 6 14.89 -7.32 -3.09
N LEU A 7 14.26 -7.45 -1.92
CA LEU A 7 14.43 -6.49 -0.83
C LEU A 7 15.87 -6.38 -0.35
N ASN A 8 16.56 -7.51 -0.16
CA ASN A 8 17.96 -7.52 0.26
C ASN A 8 18.89 -6.97 -0.83
N SER A 9 18.58 -7.24 -2.10
CA SER A 9 19.30 -6.68 -3.25
C SER A 9 19.16 -5.15 -3.32
N ALA A 10 17.93 -4.64 -3.29
CA ALA A 10 17.64 -3.20 -3.28
C ALA A 10 18.30 -2.50 -2.11
N ARG A 11 18.26 -3.10 -0.91
CA ARG A 11 18.94 -2.57 0.28
C ARG A 11 20.45 -2.43 0.07
N ARG A 12 21.11 -3.46 -0.48
CA ARG A 12 22.55 -3.43 -0.75
C ARG A 12 22.91 -2.36 -1.77
N ARG A 13 22.17 -2.26 -2.87
CA ARG A 13 22.36 -1.23 -3.91
C ARG A 13 22.25 0.19 -3.32
N LEU A 14 21.23 0.42 -2.49
CA LEU A 14 21.03 1.69 -1.80
C LEU A 14 22.16 1.99 -0.80
N GLN A 15 22.61 1.01 -0.02
CA GLN A 15 23.74 1.18 0.90
C GLN A 15 25.04 1.53 0.16
N SER A 16 25.30 0.88 -0.97
CA SER A 16 26.45 1.21 -1.81
C SER A 16 26.38 2.64 -2.36
N ALA A 17 25.19 3.12 -2.73
CA ALA A 17 25.02 4.49 -3.24
C ALA A 17 25.11 5.57 -2.14
N LEU A 18 24.65 5.27 -0.92
CA LEU A 18 24.75 6.18 0.22
C LEU A 18 26.18 6.27 0.77
N GLY A 19 26.93 5.16 0.75
CA GLY A 19 28.28 5.10 1.28
C GLY A 19 28.33 5.55 2.76
N PRO A 20 29.07 6.63 3.11
CA PRO A 20 29.18 7.11 4.49
C PRO A 20 27.84 7.53 5.13
N SER A 21 26.90 8.06 4.35
CA SER A 21 25.60 8.57 4.85
C SER A 21 24.57 7.47 5.13
N THR A 22 24.96 6.20 4.98
CA THR A 22 24.08 5.04 5.20
C THR A 22 23.39 5.08 6.57
N LYS A 23 24.12 5.40 7.64
CA LYS A 23 23.57 5.42 9.01
C LYS A 23 22.50 6.51 9.18
N ASP A 24 22.71 7.67 8.57
CA ASP A 24 21.82 8.81 8.67
C ASP A 24 20.51 8.51 7.94
N TYR A 25 20.60 7.95 6.73
CA TYR A 25 19.44 7.52 5.95
C TYR A 25 18.56 6.52 6.72
N PHE A 26 19.14 5.46 7.30
CA PHE A 26 18.36 4.48 8.07
C PHE A 26 17.84 5.04 9.39
N THR A 27 18.47 6.09 9.93
CA THR A 27 17.95 6.81 11.09
C THR A 27 16.71 7.61 10.73
N LEU A 28 16.74 8.35 9.62
CA LEU A 28 15.58 9.05 9.07
C LEU A 28 14.44 8.06 8.74
N MET A 29 14.76 6.92 8.12
CA MET A 29 13.78 5.88 7.82
C MET A 29 13.09 5.34 9.09
N LYS A 30 13.86 5.09 10.17
CA LYS A 30 13.27 4.70 11.46
C LYS A 30 12.35 5.79 12.01
N SER A 31 12.74 7.06 11.90
CA SER A 31 11.89 8.19 12.33
C SER A 31 10.60 8.25 11.53
N TRP A 32 10.66 8.06 10.21
CA TRP A 32 9.48 8.00 9.33
C TRP A 32 8.55 6.83 9.68
N PHE A 33 9.07 5.60 9.83
CA PHE A 33 8.26 4.46 10.26
C PHE A 33 7.61 4.64 11.63
N ARG A 34 8.25 5.42 12.52
CA ARG A 34 7.71 5.79 13.84
C ARG A 34 6.78 7.00 13.79
N LYS A 35 6.50 7.56 12.61
CA LYS A 35 5.68 8.76 12.39
C LYS A 35 6.21 10.01 13.13
N LEU A 36 7.52 10.07 13.35
CA LEU A 36 8.18 11.24 13.94
C LEU A 36 8.42 12.35 12.89
N ILE A 37 8.51 11.97 11.62
CA ILE A 37 8.63 12.87 10.47
C ILE A 37 7.64 12.44 9.40
N SER A 38 7.24 13.37 8.54
CA SER A 38 6.37 13.07 7.40
C SER A 38 7.10 12.29 6.31
N LYS A 39 6.35 11.79 5.32
CA LYS A 39 6.97 11.14 4.15
C LYS A 39 7.74 12.16 3.32
N GLU A 40 7.21 13.37 3.22
CA GLU A 40 7.75 14.48 2.46
C GLU A 40 9.09 14.94 3.04
N ASP A 41 9.19 15.01 4.38
CA ASP A 41 10.45 15.33 5.07
C ASP A 41 11.49 14.23 4.86
N PHE A 42 11.08 12.96 4.99
CA PHE A 42 11.96 11.82 4.76
C PHE A 42 12.50 11.78 3.33
N ASP A 43 11.63 11.98 2.33
CA ASP A 43 12.00 11.99 0.93
C ASP A 43 12.93 13.17 0.60
N SER A 44 12.68 14.33 1.19
CA SER A 44 13.50 15.53 0.98
C SER A 44 14.91 15.34 1.53
N GLU A 45 15.04 14.82 2.75
CA GLU A 45 16.36 14.47 3.31
C GLU A 45 17.04 13.34 2.55
N ALA A 46 16.29 12.33 2.10
CA ALA A 46 16.86 11.26 1.27
C ALA A 46 17.46 11.79 -0.04
N ARG A 47 16.82 12.77 -0.68
CA ARG A 47 17.36 13.46 -1.87
C ARG A 47 18.59 14.30 -1.57
N ARG A 48 18.78 14.75 -0.32
CA ARG A 48 20.00 15.46 0.12
C ARG A 48 21.16 14.49 0.37
N LEU A 49 20.87 13.28 0.85
CA LEU A 49 21.87 12.25 1.13
C LEU A 49 22.32 11.46 -0.11
N LEU A 50 21.51 11.45 -1.17
CA LEU A 50 21.77 10.77 -2.42
C LEU A 50 22.07 11.76 -3.55
N SER A 51 22.96 11.39 -4.46
CA SER A 51 23.13 12.09 -5.73
C SER A 51 21.87 11.96 -6.59
N SER A 52 21.59 12.96 -7.42
CA SER A 52 20.37 13.02 -8.26
C SER A 52 20.19 11.79 -9.15
N ASP A 53 21.30 11.24 -9.67
CA ASP A 53 21.31 10.04 -10.50
C ASP A 53 20.99 8.75 -9.72
N LYS A 54 21.08 8.76 -8.38
CA LYS A 54 20.86 7.61 -7.51
C LYS A 54 19.55 7.64 -6.72
N ILE A 55 18.72 8.69 -6.87
CA ILE A 55 17.43 8.81 -6.17
C ILE A 55 16.51 7.63 -6.45
N HIS A 56 16.56 7.05 -7.66
CA HIS A 56 15.77 5.88 -8.03
C HIS A 56 15.99 4.68 -7.08
N LEU A 57 17.18 4.53 -6.49
CA LEU A 57 17.47 3.44 -5.54
C LEU A 57 16.69 3.56 -4.24
N HIS A 58 16.39 4.79 -3.79
CA HIS A 58 15.47 5.01 -2.66
C HIS A 58 14.09 4.47 -3.00
N ASN A 59 13.56 4.84 -4.17
CA ASN A 59 12.23 4.42 -4.62
C ASN A 59 12.15 2.90 -4.79
N GLU A 60 13.14 2.30 -5.44
CA GLU A 60 13.24 0.84 -5.59
C GLU A 60 13.22 0.14 -4.22
N PHE A 61 13.93 0.68 -3.23
CA PHE A 61 13.95 0.10 -1.90
C PHE A 61 12.59 0.19 -1.20
N LEU A 62 11.90 1.34 -1.29
CA LEU A 62 10.56 1.48 -0.74
C LEU A 62 9.54 0.55 -1.42
N LEU A 63 9.60 0.44 -2.75
CA LEU A 63 8.77 -0.49 -3.52
C LEU A 63 9.03 -1.94 -3.09
N ALA A 64 10.29 -2.33 -2.89
CA ALA A 64 10.63 -3.66 -2.41
C ALA A 64 10.06 -3.95 -1.00
N ILE A 65 10.05 -2.96 -0.10
CA ILE A 65 9.40 -3.07 1.21
C ILE A 65 7.89 -3.29 1.04
N LEU A 66 7.22 -2.48 0.22
CA LEU A 66 5.78 -2.59 -0.02
C LEU A 66 5.42 -3.95 -0.63
N ASN A 67 6.15 -4.42 -1.63
CA ASN A 67 5.95 -5.72 -2.27
C ASN A 67 6.12 -6.87 -1.26
N LYS A 68 7.09 -6.77 -0.35
CA LYS A 68 7.27 -7.73 0.74
C LYS A 68 6.08 -7.71 1.71
N CYS A 69 5.59 -6.53 2.09
CA CYS A 69 4.41 -6.39 2.94
C CYS A 69 3.14 -6.96 2.28
N GLN A 70 2.92 -6.69 0.99
CA GLN A 70 1.82 -7.25 0.22
C GLN A 70 1.89 -8.79 0.17
N SER A 71 3.09 -9.34 -0.07
CA SER A 71 3.29 -10.79 -0.05
C SER A 71 2.92 -11.43 1.30
N LEU A 72 3.20 -10.74 2.42
CA LEU A 72 2.83 -11.19 3.75
C LEU A 72 1.32 -11.04 4.03
N ALA A 73 0.71 -9.95 3.56
CA ALA A 73 -0.72 -9.72 3.70
C ALA A 73 -1.53 -10.80 2.95
N ASN A 74 -1.15 -11.10 1.70
CA ASN A 74 -1.80 -12.12 0.87
C ASN A 74 -1.66 -13.52 1.48
N PHE A 75 -0.49 -13.83 2.05
CA PHE A 75 -0.29 -15.10 2.76
C PHE A 75 -1.25 -15.24 3.95
N ASN A 76 -1.42 -14.18 4.75
CA ASN A 76 -2.35 -14.20 5.88
C ASN A 76 -3.82 -14.30 5.44
N GLN A 77 -4.21 -13.66 4.33
CA GLN A 77 -5.56 -13.79 3.77
C GLN A 77 -5.83 -15.22 3.27
N SER A 78 -4.88 -15.85 2.58
CA SER A 78 -5.02 -17.24 2.12
C SER A 78 -5.17 -18.25 3.27
N LYS A 79 -4.58 -17.98 4.45
CA LYS A 79 -4.80 -18.82 5.64
C LYS A 79 -6.21 -18.72 6.21
N ILE A 80 -6.88 -17.57 6.06
CA ILE A 80 -8.26 -17.37 6.55
C ILE A 80 -9.26 -18.08 5.63
N LEU A 81 -8.98 -18.18 4.32
CA LEU A 81 -9.86 -18.83 3.35
C LEU A 81 -9.72 -20.36 3.32
N LEU A 82 -8.58 -20.91 3.74
CA LEU A 82 -8.33 -22.36 3.79
C LEU A 82 -8.71 -23.01 5.14
N SER A 83 -9.15 -22.23 6.13
CA SER A 83 -9.79 -22.79 7.32
C SER A 83 -11.24 -23.15 6.98
N ASP A 84 -11.45 -24.41 6.62
CA ASP A 84 -12.76 -25.05 6.49
C ASP A 84 -13.63 -24.77 7.75
N PRO A 85 -14.86 -24.23 7.62
CA PRO A 85 -15.77 -24.04 8.74
C PRO A 85 -16.25 -25.34 9.41
N SER A 86 -15.97 -26.52 8.84
CA SER A 86 -16.64 -27.76 9.22
C SER A 86 -16.08 -28.52 10.42
N GLN A 87 -14.95 -28.13 11.02
CA GLN A 87 -14.43 -28.81 12.22
C GLN A 87 -13.73 -27.88 13.22
N GLN A 88 -14.47 -27.14 14.05
CA GLN A 88 -13.93 -26.65 15.33
C GLN A 88 -14.96 -26.74 16.46
N ASN A 89 -15.12 -27.96 16.98
CA ASN A 89 -15.50 -28.15 18.37
C ASN A 89 -14.21 -28.19 19.20
N GLY A 90 -13.89 -27.10 19.91
CA GLY A 90 -12.97 -27.15 21.05
C GLY A 90 -11.63 -26.40 20.94
N ARG A 91 -11.51 -25.41 21.85
CA ARG A 91 -10.29 -24.85 22.48
C ARG A 91 -9.51 -23.79 21.69
N ILE A 92 -10.03 -22.57 21.79
CA ILE A 92 -9.26 -21.32 21.73
C ILE A 92 -8.26 -21.30 22.92
N HIS A 93 -6.96 -21.33 22.65
CA HIS A 93 -5.95 -20.93 23.63
C HIS A 93 -5.61 -19.45 23.43
N GLU A 94 -6.41 -18.59 24.04
CA GLU A 94 -6.21 -17.14 24.07
C GLU A 94 -5.05 -16.80 25.02
N SER A 95 -3.96 -16.24 24.48
CA SER A 95 -2.89 -15.65 25.28
C SER A 95 -3.42 -14.37 25.94
N ARG A 96 -3.77 -14.51 27.21
CA ARG A 96 -4.31 -13.45 28.08
C ARG A 96 -3.35 -12.26 28.18
N LEU A 97 -3.70 -11.14 27.54
CA LEU A 97 -3.24 -9.82 27.97
C LEU A 97 -4.36 -9.19 28.80
N LYS A 98 -4.14 -9.07 30.11
CA LYS A 98 -5.06 -8.43 31.06
C LYS A 98 -5.29 -6.97 30.65
N ARG A 99 -6.39 -6.69 29.96
CA ARG A 99 -6.90 -5.33 29.74
C ARG A 99 -7.76 -4.90 30.93
N GLY A 100 -7.42 -3.78 31.54
CA GLY A 100 -8.22 -3.13 32.58
C GLY A 100 -9.63 -2.79 32.10
N LYS A 101 -10.58 -2.69 33.04
CA LYS A 101 -12.00 -2.41 32.80
C LYS A 101 -12.18 -1.02 32.18
N ILE A 102 -12.21 -0.94 30.85
CA ILE A 102 -12.76 0.21 30.13
C ILE A 102 -14.26 -0.02 29.99
N LYS A 103 -15.06 0.84 30.64
CA LYS A 103 -16.51 0.86 30.47
C LYS A 103 -16.82 1.14 29.00
N ARG A 104 -17.44 0.18 28.31
CA ARG A 104 -17.88 0.34 26.92
C ARG A 104 -19.04 1.34 26.90
N LEU A 105 -18.75 2.58 26.57
CA LEU A 105 -19.79 3.51 26.12
C LEU A 105 -20.25 3.04 24.72
N LYS A 106 -21.55 2.93 24.51
CA LYS A 106 -22.16 2.42 23.28
C LYS A 106 -21.66 3.24 22.09
N SER A 107 -20.80 2.66 21.27
CA SER A 107 -20.42 3.25 19.99
C SER A 107 -21.58 3.02 19.02
N ASN A 108 -22.23 4.11 18.58
CA ASN A 108 -23.19 4.04 17.48
C ASN A 108 -22.44 3.57 16.23
N ARG A 109 -22.72 2.33 15.84
CA ARG A 109 -22.32 1.76 14.56
C ARG A 109 -22.85 2.66 13.45
N PHE A 110 -21.98 3.36 12.74
CA PHE A 110 -22.33 4.08 11.51
C PHE A 110 -22.44 3.09 10.32
N GLU A 111 -23.16 1.99 10.48
CA GLU A 111 -23.45 1.03 9.40
C GLU A 111 -24.59 1.51 8.47
N HIS A 112 -24.62 2.80 8.14
CA HIS A 112 -25.70 3.39 7.34
C HIS A 112 -25.24 4.31 6.21
N ARG A 113 -24.16 4.01 5.48
CA ARG A 113 -23.79 4.88 4.32
C ARG A 113 -23.30 4.21 3.05
N PHE A 114 -23.35 2.88 2.92
CA PHE A 114 -23.07 2.26 1.64
C PHE A 114 -24.18 1.28 1.30
N GLN A 115 -25.01 1.69 0.34
CA GLN A 115 -25.95 0.82 -0.36
C GLN A 115 -25.36 0.55 -1.74
N SER A 116 -25.48 -0.69 -2.21
CA SER A 116 -25.16 -1.02 -3.60
C SER A 116 -26.07 -0.20 -4.52
N VAL A 117 -25.47 0.59 -5.40
CA VAL A 117 -26.20 1.31 -6.44
C VAL A 117 -26.36 0.38 -7.63
N ASP A 118 -27.59 0.23 -8.12
CA ASP A 118 -27.83 -0.47 -9.37
C ASP A 118 -27.30 0.38 -10.53
N LEU A 119 -26.34 -0.17 -11.27
CA LEU A 119 -25.67 0.49 -12.38
C LEU A 119 -26.63 0.86 -13.52
N SER A 120 -27.76 0.16 -13.64
CA SER A 120 -28.80 0.49 -14.62
C SER A 120 -29.39 1.90 -14.43
N GLN A 121 -29.33 2.44 -13.21
CA GLN A 121 -29.86 3.77 -12.87
C GLN A 121 -28.86 4.91 -13.09
N VAL A 122 -27.59 4.58 -13.31
CA VAL A 122 -26.50 5.57 -13.44
C VAL A 122 -25.91 5.59 -14.84
N LEU A 123 -26.29 4.63 -15.69
CA LEU A 123 -25.86 4.59 -17.08
C LEU A 123 -26.64 5.65 -17.88
N PRO A 124 -25.98 6.58 -18.57
CA PRO A 124 -26.64 7.46 -19.53
C PRO A 124 -27.34 6.65 -20.60
N ASP A 125 -28.53 7.10 -21.03
CA ASP A 125 -29.25 6.48 -22.14
C ASP A 125 -28.32 6.40 -23.37
N GLY A 126 -28.40 5.27 -24.08
CA GLY A 126 -27.45 4.83 -25.10
C GLY A 126 -27.22 5.80 -26.27
N ASP A 127 -28.03 6.86 -26.39
CA ASP A 127 -27.83 7.93 -27.36
C ASP A 127 -26.52 8.71 -27.16
N THR A 128 -25.95 8.69 -25.95
CA THR A 128 -24.68 9.38 -25.65
C THR A 128 -23.45 8.66 -26.24
N LEU A 129 -23.54 7.34 -26.47
CA LEU A 129 -22.42 6.56 -27.05
C LEU A 129 -22.22 6.87 -28.53
N SER A 130 -23.30 7.20 -29.25
CA SER A 130 -23.25 7.65 -30.64
C SER A 130 -22.54 9.00 -30.79
N GLU A 131 -22.74 9.92 -29.85
CA GLU A 131 -22.11 11.25 -29.86
C GLU A 131 -20.59 11.17 -29.59
N ILE A 132 -20.17 10.32 -28.64
CA ILE A 132 -18.74 10.13 -28.33
C ILE A 132 -17.98 9.52 -29.52
N HIS A 133 -18.61 8.61 -30.27
CA HIS A 133 -17.98 7.95 -31.41
C HIS A 133 -17.91 8.85 -32.67
N GLU A 134 -18.76 9.86 -32.76
CA GLU A 134 -18.69 10.92 -33.78
C GLU A 134 -17.55 11.91 -33.48
N GLU A 135 -17.34 12.29 -32.22
CA GLU A 135 -16.24 13.19 -31.84
C GLU A 135 -14.85 12.59 -32.14
N GLU A 136 -14.62 11.29 -31.86
CA GLU A 136 -13.33 10.64 -32.17
C GLU A 136 -13.00 10.66 -33.68
N LYS A 137 -13.99 10.60 -34.56
CA LYS A 137 -13.77 10.70 -36.02
C LYS A 137 -13.39 12.09 -36.49
N ASN A 138 -13.76 13.13 -35.73
CA ASN A 138 -13.48 14.53 -36.06
C ASN A 138 -12.09 14.99 -35.58
N LEU A 139 -11.37 14.19 -34.78
CA LEU A 139 -9.95 14.41 -34.51
C LEU A 139 -9.11 13.97 -35.72
N ARG A 140 -9.08 14.81 -36.75
CA ARG A 140 -8.03 14.80 -37.78
C ARG A 140 -6.68 15.03 -37.08
N PHE A 141 -5.86 13.99 -36.96
CA PHE A 141 -4.44 14.17 -36.70
C PHE A 141 -3.85 15.05 -37.81
N CYS A 142 -3.12 16.11 -37.45
CA CYS A 142 -2.35 16.87 -38.43
C CYS A 142 -1.38 15.92 -39.14
N ASP A 143 -1.61 15.68 -40.42
CA ASP A 143 -0.66 15.03 -41.33
C ASP A 143 0.64 15.84 -41.38
N GLN A 144 1.76 15.17 -41.13
CA GLN A 144 3.10 15.64 -41.49
C GLN A 144 3.91 14.47 -42.05
#